data_AF-A0A930U757-F1
#
_entry.id   AF-A0A930U757-F1
#
_cell.length_a   1.000
_cell.length_b   1.000
_cell.length_c   1.000
_cell.angle_alpha   90.00
_cell.angle_beta   90.00
_cell.angle_gamma   90.00
#
_symmetry.space_group_name_H-M   'P 1'
#
loop_
_entity.id
_entity.type
_entity.pdbx_description
1 polymer ?
#
loop_
_entity_poly.entity_id
_entity_poly.type
_entity_poly.pdbx_seq_one_letter_code
_entity_poly.pdbx_strand_id
1 'polypeptide(L)'
;MSRAAQQAALEAQAARWIDQLLAGRPYDPPPGPQAQRVLAWIETSLLPRLRQTPDEIRNLLAGLDGCYVPSGPAGAPTRGRPEVLPTGRNFYSVDMRAIPTETAWDLGRRAAEVFVERYTQDHGDYPRTLALSVWGTATMRTGGDDIAEALALLGVQPVWEGPARRVVDFEILPVTVLGRPRVDVTLRISGFFRDAFPHLIDLFDQAVQAVADLAEAPDLNPLAQQVTQETQAGLTQGHSPDQAQREATLRVFGSKPGAYGAGLQGLIEAQNWETDQDLARAYLNWSSYAYGRGVDGRPAPEAFQRRLTDLDVVLHNQDNREHDLLDSDDYYQFQGGLAVAVRALTGANPHLYFGDHSQVSNLKVHTLGQELRRVYRSRVINPKWIAAMQGHGYKGAFELAATVDYLFAYDVTSHCGAGFMYEGVAQAYLFDPVVRAFVQQNNPWALRDMAERLLEAHQRQRWPEADPELLHALRELVLHAEAEIETRTV
;
A
#
# COMPACT_ATOMS: atom_id res chain seq x y z
N MET A 1 -22.47 -25.66 16.58
CA MET A 1 -21.74 -24.38 16.64
C MET A 1 -21.53 -23.89 15.22
N SER A 2 -21.66 -22.58 14.95
CA SER A 2 -21.26 -22.01 13.66
C SER A 2 -19.74 -22.15 13.46
N ARG A 3 -19.28 -22.16 12.21
CA ARG A 3 -17.83 -22.18 11.88
C ARG A 3 -17.07 -21.05 12.58
N ALA A 4 -17.67 -19.87 12.67
CA ALA A 4 -17.11 -18.73 13.40
C ALA A 4 -16.97 -19.00 14.91
N ALA A 5 -17.97 -19.60 15.55
CA ALA A 5 -17.89 -19.95 16.96
C ALA A 5 -16.83 -21.02 17.24
N GLN A 6 -16.65 -21.98 16.32
CA GLN A 6 -15.60 -23.01 16.44
C GLN A 6 -14.21 -22.38 16.30
N GLN A 7 -14.02 -21.49 15.33
CA GLN A 7 -12.77 -20.76 15.16
C GLN A 7 -12.44 -19.92 16.39
N ALA A 8 -13.40 -19.14 16.91
CA ALA A 8 -13.18 -18.34 18.11
C ALA A 8 -12.81 -19.18 19.34
N ALA A 9 -13.42 -20.37 19.49
CA ALA A 9 -13.06 -21.29 20.58
C ALA A 9 -11.63 -21.84 20.43
N LEU A 10 -11.21 -22.16 19.19
CA LEU A 10 -9.85 -22.61 18.91
C LEU A 10 -8.82 -21.49 19.15
N GLU A 11 -9.11 -20.26 18.71
CA GLU A 11 -8.27 -19.09 18.97
C GLU A 11 -8.12 -18.81 20.46
N ALA A 12 -9.22 -18.86 21.23
CA ALA A 12 -9.19 -18.67 22.69
C ALA A 12 -8.43 -19.79 23.42
N GLN A 13 -8.49 -21.03 22.92
CA GLN A 13 -7.68 -22.12 23.47
C GLN A 13 -6.19 -21.95 23.11
N ALA A 14 -5.87 -21.56 21.87
CA ALA A 14 -4.51 -21.29 21.45
C ALA A 14 -3.89 -20.15 22.28
N ALA A 15 -4.61 -19.05 22.48
CA ALA A 15 -4.17 -17.94 23.33
C ALA A 15 -3.82 -18.40 24.74
N ARG A 16 -4.65 -19.25 25.36
CA ARG A 16 -4.37 -19.81 26.70
C ARG A 16 -3.08 -20.63 26.75
N TRP A 17 -2.81 -21.46 25.74
CA TRP A 17 -1.54 -22.21 25.66
C TRP A 17 -0.34 -21.28 25.53
N ILE A 18 -0.45 -20.22 24.72
CA ILE A 18 0.60 -19.22 24.57
C ILE A 18 0.82 -18.47 25.88
N ASP A 19 -0.23 -18.04 26.58
CA ASP A 19 -0.11 -17.36 27.88
C ASP A 19 0.57 -18.25 28.93
N GLN A 20 0.21 -19.54 28.97
CA GLN A 20 0.85 -20.52 29.85
C GLN A 20 2.33 -20.69 29.51
N LEU A 21 2.65 -20.83 28.22
CA LEU A 21 4.03 -20.92 27.72
C LEU A 21 4.86 -19.69 28.09
N LEU A 22 4.31 -18.48 27.86
CA LEU A 22 4.97 -17.21 28.19
C LEU A 22 5.20 -17.07 29.70
N ALA A 23 4.27 -17.55 30.53
CA ALA A 23 4.37 -17.56 31.98
C ALA A 23 5.23 -18.71 32.54
N GLY A 24 5.78 -19.60 31.69
CA GLY A 24 6.54 -20.78 32.13
C GLY A 24 5.71 -21.80 32.92
N ARG A 25 4.39 -21.82 32.72
CA ARG A 25 3.46 -22.74 33.40
C ARG A 25 3.24 -23.99 32.55
N PRO A 26 3.02 -25.16 33.18
CA PRO A 26 2.62 -26.36 32.44
C PRO A 26 1.28 -26.10 31.75
N TYR A 27 1.15 -26.64 30.54
CA TYR A 27 -0.07 -26.59 29.75
C TYR A 27 -0.47 -27.99 29.29
N ASP A 28 -1.77 -28.22 29.15
CA ASP A 28 -2.26 -29.46 28.56
C ASP A 28 -1.86 -29.51 27.08
N PRO A 29 -1.21 -30.60 26.61
CA PRO A 29 -0.73 -30.67 25.25
C PRO A 29 -1.90 -30.53 24.27
N PRO A 30 -1.74 -29.74 23.20
CA PRO A 30 -2.81 -29.51 22.27
C PRO A 30 -3.21 -30.82 21.55
N PRO A 31 -4.48 -30.98 21.18
CA PRO A 31 -4.96 -32.17 20.52
C PRO A 31 -4.37 -32.26 19.11
N GLY A 32 -3.71 -33.37 18.81
CA GLY A 32 -3.20 -33.69 17.49
C GLY A 32 -1.74 -33.28 17.24
N PRO A 33 -1.03 -34.02 16.35
CA PRO A 33 0.41 -33.88 16.17
C PRO A 33 0.82 -32.54 15.53
N GLN A 34 -0.06 -31.89 14.77
CA GLN A 34 0.26 -30.61 14.13
C GLN A 34 0.31 -29.46 15.13
N ALA A 35 -0.70 -29.35 16.01
CA ALA A 35 -0.74 -28.30 17.03
C ALA A 35 0.42 -28.45 18.03
N GLN A 36 0.79 -29.69 18.38
CA GLN A 36 1.97 -29.96 19.23
C GLN A 36 3.26 -29.51 18.56
N ARG A 37 3.43 -29.76 17.26
CA ARG A 37 4.60 -29.27 16.49
C ARG A 37 4.67 -27.74 16.46
N VAL A 38 3.54 -27.06 16.31
CA VAL A 38 3.49 -25.59 16.29
C VAL A 38 3.88 -25.02 17.66
N LEU A 39 3.31 -25.52 18.76
CA LEU A 39 3.70 -25.07 20.11
C LEU A 39 5.18 -25.36 20.41
N ALA A 40 5.67 -26.56 20.08
CA ALA A 40 7.07 -26.90 20.24
C ALA A 40 7.98 -25.96 19.42
N TRP A 41 7.58 -25.62 18.19
CA TRP A 41 8.31 -24.64 17.37
C TRP A 41 8.28 -23.24 17.98
N ILE A 42 7.14 -22.79 18.52
CA ILE A 42 7.04 -21.49 19.20
C ILE A 42 7.99 -21.44 20.39
N GLU A 43 7.99 -22.48 21.22
CA GLU A 43 8.81 -22.58 22.43
C GLU A 43 10.31 -22.65 22.11
N THR A 44 10.70 -23.45 21.10
CA THR A 44 12.11 -23.74 20.81
C THR A 44 12.75 -22.79 19.80
N SER A 45 11.96 -22.13 18.96
CA SER A 45 12.47 -21.32 17.84
C SER A 45 12.00 -19.86 17.89
N LEU A 46 10.69 -19.60 17.96
CA LEU A 46 10.17 -18.23 17.86
C LEU A 46 10.42 -17.42 19.13
N LEU A 47 10.01 -17.93 20.29
CA LEU A 47 10.10 -17.23 21.57
C LEU A 47 11.54 -16.90 21.98
N PRO A 48 12.54 -17.79 21.80
CA PRO A 48 13.94 -17.45 22.06
C PRO A 48 14.46 -16.30 21.20
N ARG A 49 13.99 -16.17 19.94
CA ARG A 49 14.36 -15.05 19.06
C ARG A 49 13.68 -13.76 19.49
N LEU A 50 12.40 -13.79 19.87
CA LEU A 50 11.70 -12.61 20.42
C LEU A 50 12.34 -12.12 21.73
N ARG A 51 12.78 -13.03 22.59
CA ARG A 51 13.46 -12.67 23.85
C ARG A 51 14.83 -12.01 23.66
N GLN A 52 15.37 -12.03 22.43
CA GLN A 52 16.62 -11.36 22.06
C GLN A 52 16.40 -9.92 21.54
N THR A 53 15.17 -9.38 21.51
CA THR A 53 14.91 -7.97 21.18
C THR A 53 15.75 -6.96 21.99
N PRO A 54 16.12 -7.19 23.28
CA PRO A 54 17.06 -6.32 23.98
C PRO A 54 18.44 -6.15 23.32
N ASP A 55 18.77 -6.99 22.33
CA ASP A 55 19.97 -6.85 21.51
C ASP A 55 19.95 -5.56 20.67
N GLU A 56 18.79 -4.91 20.47
CA GLU A 56 18.67 -3.61 19.81
C GLU A 56 19.58 -2.55 20.44
N ILE A 57 19.44 -2.32 21.75
CA ILE A 57 20.27 -1.33 22.47
C ILE A 57 21.71 -1.83 22.56
N ARG A 58 21.92 -3.14 22.80
CA ARG A 58 23.26 -3.71 22.91
C ARG A 58 24.07 -3.50 21.63
N ASN A 59 23.49 -3.81 20.49
CA ASN A 59 24.17 -3.73 19.20
C ASN A 59 24.26 -2.28 18.70
N LEU A 60 23.34 -1.39 19.10
CA LEU A 60 23.51 0.05 18.93
C LEU A 60 24.77 0.54 19.64
N LEU A 61 24.94 0.20 20.93
CA LEU A 61 26.12 0.58 21.71
C LEU A 61 27.41 0.00 21.12
N ALA A 62 27.39 -1.28 20.74
CA ALA A 62 28.53 -1.92 20.07
C ALA A 62 28.89 -1.22 18.76
N GLY A 63 27.90 -0.83 17.95
CA GLY A 63 28.12 -0.08 16.72
C GLY A 63 28.72 1.31 16.96
N LEU A 64 28.30 2.01 18.02
CA LEU A 64 28.89 3.29 18.44
C LEU A 64 30.35 3.14 18.89
N ASP A 65 30.71 1.99 19.48
CA ASP A 65 32.09 1.62 19.81
C ASP A 65 32.90 1.14 18.59
N GLY A 66 32.35 1.19 17.38
CA GLY A 66 33.00 0.76 16.14
C GLY A 66 33.10 -0.76 16.00
N CYS A 67 32.36 -1.53 16.80
CA CYS A 67 32.28 -2.99 16.66
C CYS A 67 31.39 -3.39 15.46
N TYR A 68 31.61 -4.61 14.97
CA TYR A 68 30.74 -5.21 13.95
C TYR A 68 29.34 -5.48 14.52
N VAL A 69 28.32 -4.94 13.86
CA VAL A 69 26.91 -5.23 14.14
C VAL A 69 26.46 -6.43 13.29
N PRO A 70 25.97 -7.53 13.89
CA PRO A 70 25.55 -8.71 13.15
C PRO A 70 24.50 -8.43 12.08
N SER A 71 24.67 -9.02 10.90
CA SER A 71 23.69 -8.91 9.81
C SER A 71 22.51 -9.87 9.97
N GLY A 72 21.36 -9.54 9.38
CA GLY A 72 20.17 -10.40 9.36
C GLY A 72 19.21 -10.06 8.22
N PRO A 73 18.28 -10.96 7.86
CA PRO A 73 17.30 -10.66 6.82
C PRO A 73 16.24 -9.67 7.31
N ALA A 74 15.74 -8.84 6.42
CA ALA A 74 14.56 -7.98 6.65
C ALA A 74 13.27 -8.62 6.12
N GLY A 75 12.13 -8.21 6.69
CA GLY A 75 10.82 -8.68 6.26
C GLY A 75 9.74 -8.43 7.31
N ALA A 76 8.53 -8.91 7.04
CA ALA A 76 7.42 -8.88 7.99
C ALA A 76 7.34 -10.24 8.73
N PRO A 77 7.60 -10.30 10.05
CA PRO A 77 7.50 -11.55 10.80
C PRO A 77 6.08 -12.10 10.78
N THR A 78 5.06 -11.23 10.73
CA THR A 78 3.64 -11.62 10.65
C THR A 78 3.28 -12.27 9.32
N ARG A 79 4.11 -12.09 8.28
CA ARG A 79 3.97 -12.70 6.97
C ARG A 79 4.70 -14.05 6.85
N GLY A 80 4.79 -14.78 7.96
CA GLY A 80 5.41 -16.11 7.99
C GLY A 80 6.93 -16.12 7.81
N ARG A 81 7.62 -15.02 8.16
CA ARG A 81 9.09 -14.90 8.09
C ARG A 81 9.75 -14.77 9.46
N PRO A 82 9.72 -15.80 10.32
CA PRO A 82 10.32 -15.76 11.66
C PRO A 82 11.86 -15.66 11.65
N GLU A 83 12.51 -15.87 10.51
CA GLU A 83 13.95 -15.68 10.29
C GLU A 83 14.43 -14.23 10.35
N VAL A 84 13.52 -13.25 10.25
CA VAL A 84 13.84 -11.83 10.45
C VAL A 84 14.14 -11.50 11.92
N LEU A 85 13.79 -12.41 12.83
CA LEU A 85 14.08 -12.31 14.26
C LEU A 85 15.36 -13.06 14.61
N PRO A 86 16.12 -12.60 15.61
CA PRO A 86 15.90 -11.41 16.44
C PRO A 86 16.17 -10.08 15.74
N THR A 87 15.60 -9.01 16.29
CA THR A 87 15.89 -7.62 15.92
C THR A 87 17.26 -7.17 16.44
N GLY A 88 17.60 -5.88 16.25
CA GLY A 88 18.92 -5.35 16.64
C GLY A 88 20.06 -5.76 15.69
N ARG A 89 19.75 -6.05 14.43
CA ARG A 89 20.71 -6.48 13.40
C ARG A 89 20.84 -5.43 12.31
N ASN A 90 22.01 -5.39 11.67
CA ASN A 90 22.21 -4.61 10.45
C ASN A 90 21.59 -5.38 9.27
N PHE A 91 20.31 -5.11 9.01
CA PHE A 91 19.54 -5.94 8.10
C PHE A 91 19.98 -5.80 6.64
N TYR A 92 19.83 -6.87 5.87
CA TYR A 92 19.91 -6.87 4.41
C TYR A 92 18.55 -7.26 3.82
N SER A 93 18.34 -6.95 2.55
CA SER A 93 17.11 -7.27 1.84
C SER A 93 17.20 -8.65 1.18
N VAL A 94 17.31 -8.70 -0.15
CA VAL A 94 17.17 -9.91 -0.96
C VAL A 94 18.11 -9.82 -2.18
N ASP A 95 18.46 -10.97 -2.78
CA ASP A 95 19.13 -10.96 -4.10
C ASP A 95 18.13 -10.43 -5.12
N MET A 96 18.37 -9.20 -5.55
CA MET A 96 17.49 -8.47 -6.46
C MET A 96 17.26 -9.25 -7.76
N ARG A 97 18.26 -9.99 -8.26
CA ARG A 97 18.18 -10.76 -9.52
C ARG A 97 17.26 -11.98 -9.44
N ALA A 98 16.85 -12.39 -8.24
CA ALA A 98 15.96 -13.52 -8.02
C ALA A 98 14.49 -13.09 -7.84
N ILE A 99 14.17 -11.84 -8.15
CA ILE A 99 12.82 -11.27 -8.06
C ILE A 99 12.23 -11.13 -9.47
N PRO A 100 10.92 -11.38 -9.67
CA PRO A 100 10.03 -12.04 -8.71
C PRO A 100 10.48 -13.47 -8.42
N THR A 101 10.36 -13.92 -7.18
CA THR A 101 10.63 -15.33 -6.81
C THR A 101 9.53 -16.25 -7.36
N GLU A 102 9.79 -17.55 -7.52
CA GLU A 102 8.75 -18.52 -7.93
C GLU A 102 7.53 -18.50 -6.98
N THR A 103 7.75 -18.30 -5.68
CA THR A 103 6.67 -18.18 -4.69
C THR A 103 5.88 -16.89 -4.86
N ALA A 104 6.56 -15.78 -5.15
CA ALA A 104 5.91 -14.51 -5.47
C ALA A 104 5.15 -14.57 -6.80
N TRP A 105 5.63 -15.35 -7.77
CA TRP A 105 4.89 -15.63 -9.00
C TRP A 105 3.57 -16.35 -8.75
N ASP A 106 3.57 -17.44 -7.95
CA ASP A 106 2.32 -18.12 -7.61
C ASP A 106 1.34 -17.18 -6.87
N LEU A 107 1.85 -16.38 -5.94
CA LEU A 107 1.04 -15.40 -5.21
C LEU A 107 0.50 -14.30 -6.13
N GLY A 108 1.33 -13.68 -6.96
CA GLY A 108 0.93 -12.62 -7.90
C GLY A 108 -0.05 -13.13 -8.95
N ARG A 109 0.13 -14.36 -9.48
CA ARG A 109 -0.84 -14.99 -10.38
C ARG A 109 -2.20 -15.17 -9.71
N ARG A 110 -2.22 -15.71 -8.48
CA ARG A 110 -3.46 -15.89 -7.72
C ARG A 110 -4.09 -14.54 -7.33
N ALA A 111 -3.28 -13.52 -7.03
CA ALA A 111 -3.76 -12.16 -6.77
C ALA A 111 -4.47 -11.57 -8.00
N ALA A 112 -3.85 -11.68 -9.17
CA ALA A 112 -4.43 -11.27 -10.44
C ALA A 112 -5.76 -12.00 -10.73
N GLU A 113 -5.84 -13.30 -10.45
CA GLU A 113 -7.07 -14.09 -10.58
C GLU A 113 -8.18 -13.59 -9.64
N VAL A 114 -7.86 -13.38 -8.36
CA VAL A 114 -8.83 -12.87 -7.37
C VAL A 114 -9.29 -11.45 -7.73
N PHE A 115 -8.38 -10.60 -8.22
CA PHE A 115 -8.71 -9.26 -8.69
C PHE A 115 -9.65 -9.31 -9.90
N VAL A 116 -9.31 -10.08 -10.94
CA VAL A 116 -10.14 -10.19 -12.14
C VAL A 116 -11.51 -10.76 -11.81
N GLU A 117 -11.57 -11.82 -11.00
CA GLU A 117 -12.84 -12.38 -10.53
C GLU A 117 -13.68 -11.32 -9.80
N ARG A 118 -13.06 -10.58 -8.88
CA ARG A 118 -13.73 -9.52 -8.13
C ARG A 118 -14.26 -8.42 -9.06
N TYR A 119 -13.45 -7.95 -10.00
CA TYR A 119 -13.86 -6.91 -10.96
C TYR A 119 -15.02 -7.40 -11.83
N THR A 120 -14.93 -8.62 -12.38
CA THR A 120 -15.98 -9.17 -13.23
C THR A 120 -17.28 -9.42 -12.46
N GLN A 121 -17.23 -9.76 -11.17
CA GLN A 121 -18.41 -9.82 -10.31
C GLN A 121 -19.06 -8.44 -10.12
N ASP A 122 -18.26 -7.39 -9.95
CA ASP A 122 -18.76 -6.02 -9.70
C ASP A 122 -19.25 -5.34 -10.99
N HIS A 123 -18.68 -5.65 -12.16
CA HIS A 123 -18.92 -4.92 -13.41
C HIS A 123 -19.51 -5.75 -14.57
N GLY A 124 -19.46 -7.08 -14.50
CA GLY A 124 -19.98 -7.98 -15.53
C GLY A 124 -19.10 -8.13 -16.79
N ASP A 125 -17.96 -7.46 -16.86
CA ASP A 125 -16.95 -7.59 -17.93
C ASP A 125 -15.53 -7.70 -17.33
N TYR A 126 -14.52 -8.01 -18.14
CA TYR A 126 -13.12 -8.03 -17.73
C TYR A 126 -12.52 -6.61 -17.69
N PRO A 127 -11.59 -6.32 -16.76
CA PRO A 127 -10.89 -5.05 -16.75
C PRO A 127 -9.97 -4.97 -17.98
N ARG A 128 -9.95 -3.83 -18.68
CA ARG A 128 -9.11 -3.65 -19.87
C ARG A 128 -7.80 -2.95 -19.53
N THR A 129 -7.87 -1.93 -18.68
CA THR A 129 -6.72 -1.11 -18.29
C THR A 129 -6.64 -0.97 -16.77
N LEU A 130 -5.43 -1.06 -16.23
CA LEU A 130 -5.18 -0.98 -14.79
C LEU A 130 -3.90 -0.20 -14.48
N ALA A 131 -3.95 0.64 -13.44
CA ALA A 131 -2.77 1.26 -12.87
C ALA A 131 -2.44 0.58 -11.55
N LEU A 132 -1.22 0.05 -11.44
CA LEU A 132 -0.70 -0.56 -10.21
C LEU A 132 0.39 0.32 -9.62
N SER A 133 0.22 0.71 -8.36
CA SER A 133 1.31 1.33 -7.60
C SER A 133 2.25 0.25 -7.04
N VAL A 134 3.54 0.37 -7.30
CA VAL A 134 4.56 -0.62 -6.92
C VAL A 134 5.64 0.00 -6.05
N TRP A 135 5.84 -0.57 -4.86
CA TRP A 135 6.80 -0.09 -3.87
C TRP A 135 8.01 -0.99 -3.73
N GLY A 136 9.20 -0.38 -3.60
CA GLY A 136 10.44 -1.15 -3.40
C GLY A 136 10.44 -1.91 -2.08
N THR A 137 9.90 -1.32 -1.01
CA THR A 137 9.81 -1.98 0.31
C THR A 137 8.92 -3.23 0.28
N ALA A 138 7.74 -3.14 -0.35
CA ALA A 138 6.85 -4.29 -0.54
C ALA A 138 7.50 -5.37 -1.41
N THR A 139 8.20 -4.96 -2.47
CA THR A 139 8.95 -5.87 -3.35
C THR A 139 10.01 -6.68 -2.57
N MET A 140 10.76 -6.04 -1.67
CA MET A 140 11.75 -6.72 -0.81
C MET A 140 11.10 -7.69 0.19
N ARG A 141 9.99 -7.29 0.82
CA ARG A 141 9.29 -8.12 1.82
C ARG A 141 8.65 -9.36 1.21
N THR A 142 8.10 -9.22 0.01
CA THR A 142 7.33 -10.27 -0.65
C THR A 142 8.19 -11.16 -1.55
N GLY A 143 9.29 -10.64 -2.07
CA GLY A 143 10.01 -11.27 -3.17
C GLY A 143 9.36 -10.99 -4.53
N GLY A 144 8.56 -9.92 -4.65
CA GLY A 144 8.03 -9.40 -5.92
C GLY A 144 6.57 -9.71 -6.22
N ASP A 145 5.67 -9.72 -5.23
CA ASP A 145 4.26 -10.05 -5.47
C ASP A 145 3.58 -9.07 -6.44
N ASP A 146 3.79 -7.76 -6.28
CA ASP A 146 3.14 -6.73 -7.12
C ASP A 146 3.61 -6.80 -8.59
N ILE A 147 4.92 -7.01 -8.82
CA ILE A 147 5.43 -7.14 -10.19
C ILE A 147 4.98 -8.45 -10.83
N ALA A 148 4.88 -9.53 -10.03
CA ALA A 148 4.33 -10.79 -10.49
C ALA A 148 2.84 -10.69 -10.84
N GLU A 149 2.06 -9.95 -10.05
CA GLU A 149 0.66 -9.66 -10.34
C GLU A 149 0.51 -8.87 -11.65
N ALA A 150 1.33 -7.83 -11.85
CA ALA A 150 1.32 -7.07 -13.09
C ALA A 150 1.67 -7.92 -14.32
N LEU A 151 2.68 -8.79 -14.22
CA LEU A 151 3.06 -9.72 -15.29
C LEU A 151 1.95 -10.76 -15.54
N ALA A 152 1.33 -11.30 -14.48
CA ALA A 152 0.22 -12.23 -14.61
C ALA A 152 -0.99 -11.59 -15.30
N LEU A 153 -1.32 -10.33 -14.97
CA LEU A 153 -2.38 -9.55 -15.62
C LEU A 153 -2.13 -9.37 -17.13
N LEU A 154 -0.90 -9.06 -17.53
CA LEU A 154 -0.46 -9.01 -18.93
C LEU A 154 -0.47 -10.40 -19.62
N GLY A 155 -0.41 -11.48 -18.84
CA GLY A 155 -0.31 -12.84 -19.34
C GLY A 155 1.12 -13.25 -19.68
N VAL A 156 2.06 -12.86 -18.84
CA VAL A 156 3.50 -13.14 -18.98
C VAL A 156 4.01 -13.81 -17.71
N GLN A 157 4.76 -14.90 -17.87
CA GLN A 157 5.37 -15.65 -16.79
C GLN A 157 6.89 -15.45 -16.78
N PRO A 158 7.52 -15.06 -15.66
CA PRO A 158 8.97 -15.04 -15.56
C PRO A 158 9.60 -16.43 -15.74
N VAL A 159 10.83 -16.49 -16.23
CA VAL A 159 11.63 -17.70 -16.38
C VAL A 159 12.86 -17.62 -15.46
N TRP A 160 13.07 -18.68 -14.67
CA TRP A 160 14.16 -18.76 -13.70
C TRP A 160 15.26 -19.72 -14.15
N GLU A 161 16.52 -19.34 -13.91
CA GLU A 161 17.68 -20.18 -14.21
C GLU A 161 18.08 -21.07 -13.02
N GLY A 162 17.93 -22.38 -13.23
CA GLY A 162 18.63 -23.43 -12.49
C GLY A 162 18.63 -23.27 -10.96
N PRO A 163 19.72 -23.68 -10.28
CA PRO A 163 19.83 -23.56 -8.83
C PRO A 163 19.91 -22.11 -8.33
N ALA A 164 20.34 -21.16 -9.17
CA ALA A 164 20.52 -19.77 -8.80
C ALA A 164 19.19 -19.02 -8.65
N ARG A 165 18.11 -19.55 -9.23
CA ARG A 165 16.75 -18.99 -9.20
C ARG A 165 16.70 -17.52 -9.64
N ARG A 166 17.63 -17.11 -10.50
CA ARG A 166 17.63 -15.76 -11.08
C ARG A 166 16.62 -15.69 -12.20
N VAL A 167 15.90 -14.58 -12.28
CA VAL A 167 15.05 -14.31 -13.44
C VAL A 167 15.95 -13.99 -14.62
N VAL A 168 15.81 -14.77 -15.70
CA VAL A 168 16.66 -14.64 -16.90
C VAL A 168 15.86 -14.28 -18.15
N ASP A 169 14.57 -14.57 -18.17
CA ASP A 169 13.70 -14.29 -19.31
C ASP A 169 12.23 -14.29 -18.85
N PHE A 170 11.30 -14.22 -19.80
CA PHE A 170 9.88 -14.44 -19.61
C PHE A 170 9.27 -15.23 -20.77
N GLU A 171 8.16 -15.91 -20.50
CA GLU A 171 7.33 -16.59 -21.48
C GLU A 171 5.97 -15.89 -21.57
N ILE A 172 5.52 -15.60 -22.78
CA ILE A 172 4.16 -15.09 -23.02
C ILE A 172 3.20 -16.27 -23.00
N LEU A 173 2.26 -16.25 -22.06
CA LEU A 173 1.22 -17.26 -21.97
C LEU A 173 0.16 -17.00 -23.06
N PRO A 174 -0.29 -18.02 -23.82
CA PRO A 174 -1.38 -17.88 -24.77
C PRO A 174 -2.69 -17.48 -24.08
N VAL A 175 -3.51 -16.64 -24.74
CA VAL A 175 -4.82 -16.22 -24.20
C VAL A 175 -5.76 -17.38 -23.87
N THR A 176 -5.63 -18.51 -24.59
CA THR A 176 -6.38 -19.75 -24.30
C THR A 176 -5.98 -20.41 -22.99
N VAL A 177 -4.72 -20.24 -22.56
CA VAL A 177 -4.23 -20.69 -21.25
C VAL A 177 -4.62 -19.71 -20.15
N LEU A 178 -4.62 -18.40 -20.45
CA LEU A 178 -5.11 -17.36 -19.53
C LEU A 178 -6.59 -17.53 -19.19
N GLY A 179 -7.41 -17.95 -20.16
CA GLY A 179 -8.87 -18.06 -20.00
C GLY A 179 -9.61 -16.71 -19.91
N ARG A 180 -8.91 -15.60 -20.20
CA ARG A 180 -9.42 -14.22 -20.18
C ARG A 180 -8.61 -13.32 -21.13
N PRO A 181 -9.11 -12.12 -21.48
CA PRO A 181 -8.29 -11.10 -22.10
C PRO A 181 -7.07 -10.71 -21.26
N ARG A 182 -6.04 -10.20 -21.94
CA ARG A 182 -4.92 -9.52 -21.28
C ARG A 182 -5.41 -8.19 -20.71
N VAL A 183 -4.81 -7.77 -19.61
CA VAL A 183 -5.07 -6.45 -19.02
C VAL A 183 -3.88 -5.56 -19.34
N ASP A 184 -4.10 -4.38 -19.92
CA ASP A 184 -3.06 -3.38 -20.09
C ASP A 184 -2.70 -2.75 -18.73
N VAL A 185 -1.47 -2.97 -18.27
CA VAL A 185 -1.04 -2.54 -16.93
C VAL A 185 -0.05 -1.39 -17.04
N THR A 186 -0.39 -0.26 -16.42
CA THR A 186 0.51 0.87 -16.18
C THR A 186 1.04 0.82 -14.74
N LEU A 187 2.36 0.83 -14.57
CA LEU A 187 3.00 0.86 -13.27
C LEU A 187 3.31 2.29 -12.85
N ARG A 188 2.91 2.64 -11.62
CA ARG A 188 3.49 3.75 -10.87
C ARG A 188 4.51 3.19 -9.90
N ILE A 189 5.79 3.25 -10.24
CA ILE A 189 6.89 2.78 -9.37
C ILE A 189 7.35 3.88 -8.41
N SER A 190 7.59 3.53 -7.14
CA SER A 190 8.26 4.43 -6.18
C SER A 190 9.69 4.79 -6.62
N GLY A 191 10.24 5.92 -6.16
CA GLY A 191 11.63 6.28 -6.42
C GLY A 191 12.62 5.23 -5.88
N PHE A 192 12.31 4.63 -4.72
CA PHE A 192 13.11 3.54 -4.18
C PHE A 192 13.02 2.26 -5.03
N PHE A 193 11.86 1.97 -5.64
CA PHE A 193 11.74 0.85 -6.58
C PHE A 193 12.63 1.05 -7.81
N ARG A 194 12.66 2.28 -8.37
CA ARG A 194 13.58 2.64 -9.46
C ARG A 194 15.04 2.34 -9.10
N ASP A 195 15.46 2.76 -7.91
CA ASP A 195 16.87 2.64 -7.51
C ASP A 195 17.28 1.19 -7.19
N ALA A 196 16.38 0.42 -6.58
CA ALA A 196 16.66 -0.96 -6.18
C ALA A 196 16.40 -2.00 -7.28
N PHE A 197 15.46 -1.76 -8.19
CA PHE A 197 14.97 -2.78 -9.13
C PHE A 197 14.97 -2.36 -10.61
N PRO A 198 16.08 -1.82 -11.16
CA PRO A 198 16.14 -1.45 -12.58
C PRO A 198 15.90 -2.64 -13.52
N HIS A 199 16.36 -3.84 -13.15
CA HIS A 199 16.13 -5.05 -13.94
C HIS A 199 14.65 -5.46 -14.00
N LEU A 200 13.83 -5.17 -12.98
CA LEU A 200 12.38 -5.44 -13.02
C LEU A 200 11.65 -4.45 -13.93
N ILE A 201 12.12 -3.21 -13.96
CA ILE A 201 11.63 -2.19 -14.90
C ILE A 201 11.90 -2.65 -16.33
N ASP A 202 13.14 -3.06 -16.62
CA ASP A 202 13.52 -3.57 -17.93
C ASP A 202 12.74 -4.85 -18.29
N LEU A 203 12.55 -5.77 -17.35
CA LEU A 203 11.78 -7.00 -17.57
C LEU A 203 10.34 -6.68 -17.96
N PHE A 204 9.67 -5.81 -17.18
CA PHE A 204 8.28 -5.45 -17.41
C PHE A 204 8.10 -4.66 -18.72
N ASP A 205 9.00 -3.71 -19.01
CA ASP A 205 8.96 -2.95 -20.26
C ASP A 205 9.19 -3.83 -21.50
N GLN A 206 10.05 -4.85 -21.41
CA GLN A 206 10.23 -5.84 -22.48
C GLN A 206 8.99 -6.72 -22.64
N ALA A 207 8.36 -7.14 -21.54
CA ALA A 207 7.12 -7.89 -21.57
C ALA A 207 5.98 -7.10 -22.23
N VAL A 208 5.84 -5.80 -21.90
CA VAL A 208 4.87 -4.90 -22.52
C VAL A 208 5.09 -4.79 -24.03
N GLN A 209 6.32 -4.55 -24.48
CA GLN A 209 6.63 -4.48 -25.91
C GLN A 209 6.31 -5.79 -26.63
N ALA A 210 6.75 -6.93 -26.06
CA ALA A 210 6.53 -8.23 -26.66
C ALA A 210 5.05 -8.61 -26.74
N VAL A 211 4.24 -8.25 -25.74
CA VAL A 211 2.79 -8.48 -25.74
C VAL A 211 2.06 -7.53 -26.69
N ALA A 212 2.51 -6.28 -26.82
CA ALA A 212 1.95 -5.31 -27.74
C ALA A 212 2.15 -5.70 -29.22
N ASP A 213 3.22 -6.43 -29.53
CA ASP A 213 3.55 -6.89 -30.89
C ASP A 213 2.78 -8.17 -31.32
N LEU A 214 1.97 -8.76 -30.42
CA LEU A 214 1.19 -9.96 -30.73
C LEU A 214 0.03 -9.67 -31.69
N ALA A 215 -0.15 -10.54 -32.68
CA ALA A 215 -1.30 -10.54 -33.58
C ALA A 215 -2.54 -11.18 -32.91
N GLU A 216 -3.05 -10.54 -31.87
CA GLU A 216 -4.26 -10.94 -31.13
C GLU A 216 -5.43 -10.00 -31.43
N ALA A 217 -6.67 -10.49 -31.27
CA ALA A 217 -7.85 -9.67 -31.49
C ALA A 217 -7.94 -8.53 -30.45
N PRO A 218 -8.47 -7.34 -30.81
CA PRO A 218 -8.49 -6.18 -29.91
C PRO A 218 -9.20 -6.41 -28.56
N ASP A 219 -10.23 -7.24 -28.55
CA ASP A 219 -10.99 -7.63 -27.36
C ASP A 219 -10.22 -8.58 -26.44
N LEU A 220 -9.21 -9.28 -26.97
CA LEU A 220 -8.34 -10.18 -26.21
C LEU A 220 -7.03 -9.51 -25.75
N ASN A 221 -6.57 -8.49 -26.48
CA ASN A 221 -5.34 -7.75 -26.16
C ASN A 221 -5.55 -6.23 -26.32
N PRO A 222 -6.13 -5.57 -25.29
CA PRO A 222 -6.32 -4.13 -25.25
C PRO A 222 -5.00 -3.34 -25.39
N LEU A 223 -3.89 -3.87 -24.85
CA LEU A 223 -2.56 -3.26 -24.95
C LEU A 223 -2.11 -3.14 -26.41
N ALA A 224 -2.14 -4.24 -27.18
CA ALA A 224 -1.76 -4.23 -28.60
C ALA A 224 -2.66 -3.30 -29.42
N GLN A 225 -3.96 -3.26 -29.13
CA GLN A 225 -4.89 -2.33 -29.76
C GLN A 225 -4.48 -0.87 -29.50
N GLN A 226 -4.26 -0.51 -28.23
CA GLN A 226 -3.92 0.85 -27.84
C GLN A 226 -2.57 1.28 -28.43
N VAL A 227 -1.55 0.41 -28.38
CA VAL A 227 -0.22 0.67 -28.96
C VAL A 227 -0.31 0.91 -30.46
N THR A 228 -1.11 0.10 -31.18
CA THR A 228 -1.31 0.27 -32.62
C THR A 228 -1.93 1.64 -32.93
N GLN A 229 -3.00 2.02 -32.23
CA GLN A 229 -3.70 3.28 -32.44
C GLN A 229 -2.79 4.49 -32.17
N GLU A 230 -2.03 4.45 -31.08
CA GLU A 230 -1.13 5.54 -30.69
C GLU A 230 0.08 5.67 -31.61
N THR A 231 0.61 4.55 -32.09
CA THR A 231 1.70 4.57 -33.07
C THR A 231 1.22 5.22 -34.36
N GLN A 232 0.02 4.88 -34.85
CA GLN A 232 -0.56 5.55 -36.03
C GLN A 232 -0.82 7.03 -35.82
N ALA A 233 -1.29 7.42 -34.63
CA ALA A 233 -1.47 8.82 -34.28
C ALA A 233 -0.12 9.58 -34.26
N GLY A 234 0.93 8.99 -33.68
CA GLY A 234 2.28 9.55 -33.64
C GLY A 234 2.89 9.71 -35.04
N LEU A 235 2.70 8.73 -35.93
CA LEU A 235 3.10 8.82 -37.33
C LEU A 235 2.40 9.98 -38.05
N THR A 236 1.10 10.16 -37.80
CA THR A 236 0.31 11.26 -38.37
C THR A 236 0.79 12.62 -37.84
N GLN A 237 1.29 12.67 -36.61
CA GLN A 237 1.89 13.85 -35.98
C GLN A 237 3.35 14.11 -36.41
N GLY A 238 3.92 13.25 -37.27
CA GLY A 238 5.27 13.43 -37.83
C GLY A 238 6.39 12.80 -37.00
N HIS A 239 6.08 11.98 -35.98
CA HIS A 239 7.10 11.20 -35.29
C HIS A 239 7.65 10.09 -36.20
N SER A 240 8.92 9.75 -36.03
CA SER A 240 9.48 8.56 -36.70
C SER A 240 8.78 7.29 -36.19
N PRO A 241 8.73 6.20 -36.99
CA PRO A 241 8.12 4.93 -36.56
C PRO A 241 8.62 4.44 -35.21
N ASP A 242 9.93 4.46 -34.99
CA ASP A 242 10.55 4.01 -33.73
C ASP A 242 10.13 4.87 -32.54
N GLN A 243 10.07 6.20 -32.72
CA GLN A 243 9.60 7.11 -31.67
C GLN A 243 8.13 6.92 -31.38
N ALA A 244 7.28 6.80 -32.42
CA ALA A 244 5.85 6.61 -32.25
C ALA A 244 5.54 5.30 -31.50
N GLN A 245 6.18 4.19 -31.89
CA GLN A 245 6.07 2.90 -31.22
C GLN A 245 6.59 2.97 -29.78
N ARG A 246 7.74 3.63 -29.56
CA ARG A 246 8.32 3.71 -28.21
C ARG A 246 7.46 4.53 -27.27
N GLU A 247 6.90 5.65 -27.71
CA GLU A 247 5.98 6.45 -26.90
C GLU A 247 4.69 5.69 -26.58
N ALA A 248 4.14 4.95 -27.55
CA ALA A 248 2.92 4.16 -27.39
C ALA A 248 3.08 3.01 -26.38
N THR A 249 4.29 2.45 -26.25
CA THR A 249 4.59 1.31 -25.37
C THR A 249 4.99 1.69 -23.94
N LEU A 250 5.07 2.98 -23.60
CA LEU A 250 5.44 3.39 -22.23
C LEU A 250 4.35 2.98 -21.23
N ARG A 251 4.73 2.15 -20.25
CA ARG A 251 3.85 1.68 -19.17
C ARG A 251 4.46 1.78 -17.78
N VAL A 252 5.73 2.15 -17.63
CA VAL A 252 6.36 2.34 -16.31
C VAL A 252 6.64 3.81 -16.06
N PHE A 253 6.04 4.36 -15.02
CA PHE A 253 6.16 5.76 -14.64
C PHE A 253 6.53 5.91 -13.17
N GLY A 254 7.29 6.95 -12.84
CA GLY A 254 7.72 7.18 -11.46
C GLY A 254 8.22 8.59 -11.20
N SER A 255 8.88 8.74 -10.05
CA SER A 255 9.47 10.01 -9.64
C SER A 255 10.60 10.43 -10.60
N LYS A 256 10.84 11.75 -10.75
CA LYS A 256 12.02 12.27 -11.46
C LYS A 256 13.32 11.58 -10.99
N PRO A 257 14.30 11.30 -11.86
CA PRO A 257 15.61 10.82 -11.44
C PRO A 257 16.20 11.65 -10.30
N GLY A 258 16.65 10.98 -9.23
CA GLY A 258 17.16 11.62 -8.01
C GLY A 258 16.11 12.18 -7.04
N ALA A 259 14.82 12.13 -7.40
CA ALA A 259 13.70 12.52 -6.53
C ALA A 259 12.90 11.30 -6.05
N TYR A 260 12.14 11.51 -4.97
CA TYR A 260 11.32 10.50 -4.26
C TYR A 260 9.96 11.08 -3.86
N GLY A 261 8.98 10.21 -3.58
CA GLY A 261 7.62 10.62 -3.21
C GLY A 261 6.70 10.88 -4.41
N ALA A 262 5.50 11.38 -4.12
CA ALA A 262 4.44 11.65 -5.10
C ALA A 262 3.98 13.12 -5.14
N GLY A 263 4.57 13.98 -4.31
CA GLY A 263 4.35 15.43 -4.35
C GLY A 263 3.06 15.92 -3.69
N LEU A 264 2.35 15.08 -2.94
CA LEU A 264 1.07 15.45 -2.31
C LEU A 264 1.21 15.81 -0.82
N GLN A 265 2.15 15.20 -0.10
CA GLN A 265 2.30 15.40 1.34
C GLN A 265 2.39 16.87 1.74
N GLY A 266 3.37 17.60 1.20
CA GLY A 266 3.56 19.02 1.54
C GLY A 266 2.37 19.91 1.14
N LEU A 267 1.59 19.54 0.12
CA LEU A 267 0.38 20.29 -0.26
C LEU A 267 -0.73 20.09 0.78
N ILE A 268 -0.94 18.84 1.22
CA ILE A 268 -1.99 18.50 2.19
C ILE A 268 -1.66 19.04 3.59
N GLU A 269 -0.40 18.91 4.01
CA GLU A 269 0.09 19.44 5.29
C GLU A 269 0.00 20.96 5.34
N ALA A 270 0.41 21.66 4.28
CA ALA A 270 0.37 23.12 4.21
C ALA A 270 -1.01 23.69 3.83
N GLN A 271 -2.02 22.84 3.62
CA GLN A 271 -3.37 23.20 3.14
C GLN A 271 -3.37 24.01 1.83
N ASN A 272 -2.28 23.97 1.07
CA ASN A 272 -2.02 24.84 -0.08
C ASN A 272 -2.57 24.23 -1.39
N TRP A 273 -3.89 24.02 -1.41
CA TRP A 273 -4.64 23.51 -2.54
C TRP A 273 -6.12 23.85 -2.38
N GLU A 274 -6.84 24.05 -3.48
CA GLU A 274 -8.27 24.37 -3.45
C GLU A 274 -9.11 23.30 -4.16
N THR A 275 -8.56 22.70 -5.22
CA THR A 275 -9.29 21.81 -6.11
C THR A 275 -8.55 20.50 -6.37
N ASP A 276 -9.29 19.51 -6.88
CA ASP A 276 -8.70 18.28 -7.42
C ASP A 276 -7.61 18.57 -8.47
N GLN A 277 -7.73 19.69 -9.20
CA GLN A 277 -6.78 20.02 -10.26
C GLN A 277 -5.42 20.46 -9.71
N ASP A 278 -5.38 21.04 -8.52
CA ASP A 278 -4.12 21.40 -7.85
C ASP A 278 -3.37 20.15 -7.40
N LEU A 279 -4.10 19.19 -6.79
CA LEU A 279 -3.58 17.91 -6.37
C LEU A 279 -3.12 17.07 -7.57
N ALA A 280 -3.93 16.97 -8.62
CA ALA A 280 -3.60 16.27 -9.84
C ALA A 280 -2.39 16.88 -10.55
N ARG A 281 -2.28 18.20 -10.63
CA ARG A 281 -1.12 18.88 -11.23
C ARG A 281 0.16 18.56 -10.45
N ALA A 282 0.11 18.60 -9.13
CA ALA A 282 1.25 18.20 -8.30
C ALA A 282 1.62 16.73 -8.56
N TYR A 283 0.66 15.82 -8.47
CA TYR A 283 0.89 14.40 -8.68
C TYR A 283 1.47 14.09 -10.07
N LEU A 284 0.88 14.63 -11.14
CA LEU A 284 1.35 14.46 -12.52
C LEU A 284 2.77 15.01 -12.69
N ASN A 285 3.08 16.19 -12.14
CA ASN A 285 4.42 16.76 -12.21
C ASN A 285 5.48 15.89 -11.53
N TRP A 286 5.10 15.20 -10.44
CA TRP A 286 6.01 14.32 -9.71
C TRP A 286 6.06 12.89 -10.27
N SER A 287 5.08 12.44 -11.04
CA SER A 287 4.94 11.03 -11.46
C SER A 287 5.09 10.79 -12.96
N SER A 288 5.14 11.83 -13.80
CA SER A 288 5.18 11.70 -15.26
C SER A 288 6.58 11.47 -15.85
N TYR A 289 7.41 10.65 -15.21
CA TYR A 289 8.73 10.27 -15.75
C TYR A 289 8.71 8.81 -16.14
N ALA A 290 8.88 8.54 -17.43
CA ALA A 290 8.86 7.20 -17.97
C ALA A 290 10.17 6.47 -17.69
N TYR A 291 10.06 5.17 -17.42
CA TYR A 291 11.17 4.25 -17.21
C TYR A 291 11.02 3.02 -18.10
N GLY A 292 12.12 2.37 -18.45
CA GLY A 292 12.13 1.19 -19.30
C GLY A 292 13.47 1.03 -20.01
N ARG A 293 13.58 0.01 -20.86
CA ARG A 293 14.80 -0.24 -21.62
C ARG A 293 15.10 0.96 -22.52
N GLY A 294 16.26 1.57 -22.33
CA GLY A 294 16.67 2.78 -23.04
C GLY A 294 15.87 4.05 -22.67
N VAL A 295 15.12 4.04 -21.57
CA VAL A 295 14.34 5.18 -21.07
C VAL A 295 14.62 5.35 -19.57
N ASP A 296 15.47 6.32 -19.24
CA ASP A 296 15.98 6.51 -17.87
C ASP A 296 15.35 7.73 -17.18
N GLY A 297 14.05 7.66 -16.91
CA GLY A 297 13.32 8.74 -16.22
C GLY A 297 13.12 9.97 -17.09
N ARG A 298 12.78 9.77 -18.36
CA ARG A 298 12.48 10.84 -19.31
C ARG A 298 11.11 11.46 -18.98
N PRO A 299 10.95 12.79 -18.97
CA PRO A 299 9.62 13.40 -18.85
C PRO A 299 8.69 12.93 -19.97
N ALA A 300 7.54 12.39 -19.61
CA ALA A 300 6.53 11.87 -20.52
C ALA A 300 5.09 12.17 -20.04
N PRO A 301 4.74 13.44 -19.76
CA PRO A 301 3.42 13.82 -19.23
C PRO A 301 2.26 13.45 -20.16
N GLU A 302 2.42 13.61 -21.47
CA GLU A 302 1.38 13.26 -22.44
C GLU A 302 1.14 11.75 -22.52
N ALA A 303 2.19 10.94 -22.43
CA ALA A 303 2.04 9.48 -22.37
C ALA A 303 1.35 9.06 -21.07
N PHE A 304 1.80 9.59 -19.93
CA PHE A 304 1.20 9.25 -18.63
C PHE A 304 -0.26 9.66 -18.54
N GLN A 305 -0.60 10.89 -18.95
CA GLN A 305 -1.99 11.36 -18.96
C GLN A 305 -2.88 10.50 -19.86
N ARG A 306 -2.41 10.08 -21.04
CA ARG A 306 -3.17 9.15 -21.90
C ARG A 306 -3.46 7.82 -21.20
N ARG A 307 -2.48 7.22 -20.52
CA ARG A 307 -2.71 6.01 -19.71
C ARG A 307 -3.78 6.20 -18.64
N LEU A 308 -3.80 7.37 -18.00
CA LEU A 308 -4.77 7.68 -16.95
C LEU A 308 -6.17 8.03 -17.49
N THR A 309 -6.27 8.62 -18.68
CA THR A 309 -7.56 8.94 -19.31
C THR A 309 -8.35 7.69 -19.68
N ASP A 310 -7.67 6.66 -20.16
CA ASP A 310 -8.29 5.39 -20.60
C ASP A 310 -8.38 4.35 -19.47
N LEU A 311 -8.18 4.76 -18.22
CA LEU A 311 -7.98 3.85 -17.08
C LEU A 311 -9.30 3.37 -16.46
N ASP A 312 -9.51 2.05 -16.39
CA ASP A 312 -10.65 1.47 -15.68
C ASP A 312 -10.40 1.42 -14.16
N VAL A 313 -9.20 0.99 -13.76
CA VAL A 313 -8.89 0.59 -12.39
C VAL A 313 -7.60 1.21 -11.86
N VAL A 314 -7.63 1.65 -10.61
CA VAL A 314 -6.44 1.89 -9.79
C VAL A 314 -6.37 0.84 -8.69
N LEU A 315 -5.30 0.04 -8.69
CA LEU A 315 -5.02 -1.01 -7.70
C LEU A 315 -3.80 -0.63 -6.85
N HIS A 316 -3.89 -0.92 -5.56
CA HIS A 316 -2.78 -0.86 -4.62
C HIS A 316 -2.85 -2.04 -3.67
N ASN A 317 -1.69 -2.57 -3.26
CA ASN A 317 -1.62 -3.76 -2.42
C ASN A 317 -0.99 -3.48 -1.06
N GLN A 318 -1.42 -4.23 -0.05
CA GLN A 318 -0.81 -4.27 1.27
C GLN A 318 -0.30 -5.67 1.57
N ASP A 319 0.99 -5.78 1.90
CA ASP A 319 1.68 -7.05 2.05
C ASP A 319 1.87 -7.52 3.51
N ASN A 320 1.50 -6.69 4.49
CA ASN A 320 1.81 -6.92 5.90
C ASN A 320 0.67 -6.45 6.83
N ARG A 321 0.77 -6.70 8.15
CA ARG A 321 -0.26 -6.30 9.15
C ARG A 321 0.27 -5.39 10.25
N GLU A 322 1.52 -5.00 10.17
CA GLU A 322 2.17 -4.09 11.10
C GLU A 322 1.65 -2.66 10.96
N HIS A 323 1.12 -2.29 9.80
CA HIS A 323 0.41 -1.04 9.54
C HIS A 323 -0.77 -1.25 8.58
N ASP A 324 -1.66 -0.27 8.49
CA ASP A 324 -2.73 -0.19 7.48
C ASP A 324 -2.68 1.11 6.65
N LEU A 325 -3.59 1.26 5.68
CA LEU A 325 -3.62 2.41 4.78
C LEU A 325 -3.88 3.77 5.46
N LEU A 326 -4.27 3.76 6.73
CA LEU A 326 -4.49 4.95 7.56
C LEU A 326 -3.44 5.04 8.69
N ASP A 327 -2.31 4.34 8.56
CA ASP A 327 -1.11 4.44 9.42
C ASP A 327 0.13 4.95 8.63
N SER A 328 0.03 5.11 7.31
CA SER A 328 1.10 5.65 6.47
C SER A 328 0.55 6.55 5.38
N ASP A 329 1.23 7.67 5.18
CA ASP A 329 0.92 8.68 4.19
C ASP A 329 1.13 8.20 2.74
N ASP A 330 2.05 7.26 2.52
CA ASP A 330 2.39 6.77 1.17
C ASP A 330 1.16 6.19 0.44
N TYR A 331 0.22 5.55 1.15
CA TYR A 331 -0.95 4.94 0.49
C TYR A 331 -1.84 5.96 -0.22
N TYR A 332 -2.21 7.07 0.45
CA TYR A 332 -2.99 8.13 -0.22
C TYR A 332 -2.14 8.85 -1.27
N GLN A 333 -0.84 9.01 -1.02
CA GLN A 333 0.05 9.69 -1.95
C GLN A 333 0.14 8.96 -3.30
N PHE A 334 0.17 7.63 -3.28
CA PHE A 334 0.29 6.80 -4.47
C PHE A 334 -1.07 6.40 -5.05
N GLN A 335 -1.91 5.71 -4.27
CA GLN A 335 -3.22 5.25 -4.76
C GLN A 335 -4.20 6.42 -4.91
N GLY A 336 -4.28 7.26 -3.88
CA GLY A 336 -5.10 8.48 -3.92
C GLY A 336 -4.59 9.46 -4.98
N GLY A 337 -3.27 9.60 -5.12
CA GLY A 337 -2.66 10.41 -6.17
C GLY A 337 -3.03 9.98 -7.59
N LEU A 338 -3.02 8.67 -7.88
CA LEU A 338 -3.57 8.13 -9.13
C LEU A 338 -5.06 8.46 -9.26
N ALA A 339 -5.85 8.28 -8.20
CA ALA A 339 -7.29 8.52 -8.22
C ALA A 339 -7.64 9.98 -8.56
N VAL A 340 -6.99 10.96 -7.91
CA VAL A 340 -7.23 12.38 -8.17
C VAL A 340 -6.73 12.79 -9.55
N ALA A 341 -5.61 12.22 -10.03
CA ALA A 341 -5.12 12.49 -11.38
C ALA A 341 -6.08 11.98 -12.47
N VAL A 342 -6.61 10.76 -12.32
CA VAL A 342 -7.63 10.22 -13.24
C VAL A 342 -8.89 11.08 -13.18
N ARG A 343 -9.42 11.35 -11.98
CA ARG A 343 -10.62 12.18 -11.79
C ARG A 343 -10.47 13.57 -12.41
N ALA A 344 -9.30 14.19 -12.29
CA ALA A 344 -8.99 15.48 -12.89
C ALA A 344 -9.01 15.46 -14.43
N LEU A 345 -8.57 14.36 -15.04
CA LEU A 345 -8.47 14.20 -16.49
C LEU A 345 -9.81 13.77 -17.13
N THR A 346 -10.58 12.93 -16.45
CA THR A 346 -11.80 12.31 -17.01
C THR A 346 -13.09 12.92 -16.47
N GLY A 347 -13.03 13.66 -15.36
CA GLY A 347 -14.19 14.17 -14.64
C GLY A 347 -14.89 13.12 -13.77
N ALA A 348 -14.40 11.87 -13.73
CA ALA A 348 -15.00 10.77 -12.98
C ALA A 348 -13.96 10.01 -12.17
N ASN A 349 -14.35 9.50 -11.00
CA ASN A 349 -13.48 8.65 -10.20
C ASN A 349 -13.24 7.29 -10.89
N PRO A 350 -11.99 6.77 -10.92
CA PRO A 350 -11.74 5.40 -11.35
C PRO A 350 -12.31 4.39 -10.35
N HIS A 351 -12.40 3.12 -10.76
CA HIS A 351 -12.67 2.04 -9.83
C HIS A 351 -11.41 1.78 -8.98
N LEU A 352 -11.56 1.92 -7.66
CA LEU A 352 -10.46 1.83 -6.70
C LEU A 352 -10.52 0.50 -5.94
N TYR A 353 -9.51 -0.34 -6.13
CA TYR A 353 -9.38 -1.64 -5.47
C TYR A 353 -8.13 -1.69 -4.60
N PHE A 354 -8.20 -2.48 -3.53
CA PHE A 354 -7.15 -2.67 -2.56
C PHE A 354 -6.90 -4.16 -2.34
N GLY A 355 -5.71 -4.64 -2.70
CA GLY A 355 -5.29 -6.03 -2.52
C GLY A 355 -4.68 -6.27 -1.14
N ASP A 356 -5.19 -7.26 -0.41
CA ASP A 356 -4.64 -7.70 0.87
C ASP A 356 -3.83 -8.98 0.67
N HIS A 357 -2.50 -8.81 0.56
CA HIS A 357 -1.50 -9.87 0.38
C HIS A 357 -0.82 -10.28 1.69
N SER A 358 -1.28 -9.74 2.82
CA SER A 358 -0.68 -10.01 4.13
C SER A 358 -0.88 -11.44 4.62
N GLN A 359 -1.95 -12.11 4.17
CA GLN A 359 -2.22 -13.52 4.44
C GLN A 359 -2.10 -14.32 3.15
N VAL A 360 -0.92 -14.89 2.90
CA VAL A 360 -0.57 -15.64 1.66
C VAL A 360 -1.53 -16.78 1.29
N SER A 361 -2.18 -17.39 2.29
CA SER A 361 -3.15 -18.48 2.10
C SER A 361 -4.56 -17.98 1.79
N ASN A 362 -4.83 -16.68 1.93
CA ASN A 362 -6.17 -16.08 1.81
C ASN A 362 -6.06 -14.65 1.28
N LEU A 363 -5.64 -14.54 0.02
CA LEU A 363 -5.60 -13.28 -0.72
C LEU A 363 -7.01 -12.71 -0.86
N LYS A 364 -7.15 -11.40 -0.69
CA LYS A 364 -8.43 -10.71 -0.83
C LYS A 364 -8.26 -9.44 -1.63
N VAL A 365 -9.30 -9.08 -2.36
CA VAL A 365 -9.41 -7.78 -3.01
C VAL A 365 -10.69 -7.12 -2.52
N HIS A 366 -10.55 -5.91 -2.01
CA HIS A 366 -11.65 -5.08 -1.52
C HIS A 366 -11.77 -3.84 -2.42
N THR A 367 -12.96 -3.25 -2.50
CA THR A 367 -13.01 -1.85 -2.96
C THR A 367 -12.34 -0.97 -1.90
N LEU A 368 -11.72 0.14 -2.29
CA LEU A 368 -11.06 1.02 -1.33
C LEU A 368 -12.01 1.48 -0.21
N GLY A 369 -13.26 1.80 -0.54
CA GLY A 369 -14.26 2.15 0.46
C GLY A 369 -14.63 1.01 1.41
N GLN A 370 -14.52 -0.26 1.00
CA GLN A 370 -14.66 -1.40 1.92
C GLN A 370 -13.46 -1.50 2.86
N GLU A 371 -12.24 -1.31 2.35
CA GLU A 371 -11.03 -1.39 3.17
C GLU A 371 -10.95 -0.23 4.17
N LEU A 372 -11.27 1.00 3.77
CA LEU A 372 -11.39 2.15 4.69
C LEU A 372 -12.36 1.85 5.84
N ARG A 373 -13.54 1.27 5.54
CA ARG A 373 -14.52 0.88 6.58
C ARG A 373 -13.99 -0.22 7.49
N ARG A 374 -13.24 -1.17 6.93
CA ARG A 374 -12.64 -2.27 7.69
C ARG A 374 -11.59 -1.75 8.65
N VAL A 375 -10.64 -0.94 8.18
CA VAL A 375 -9.60 -0.31 9.00
C VAL A 375 -10.21 0.61 10.04
N TYR A 376 -11.18 1.45 9.64
CA TYR A 376 -11.92 2.32 10.55
C TYR A 376 -12.47 1.55 11.76
N ARG A 377 -13.16 0.43 11.52
CA ARG A 377 -13.75 -0.38 12.62
C ARG A 377 -12.72 -1.20 13.38
N SER A 378 -11.76 -1.79 12.67
CA SER A 378 -10.84 -2.76 13.26
C SER A 378 -9.70 -2.11 14.05
N ARG A 379 -9.38 -0.84 13.76
CA ARG A 379 -8.22 -0.16 14.33
C ARG A 379 -8.52 1.30 14.74
N VAL A 380 -8.97 2.17 13.83
CA VAL A 380 -9.21 3.63 14.12
C VAL A 380 -10.06 3.84 15.37
N ILE A 381 -11.34 3.46 15.33
CA ILE A 381 -12.28 3.66 16.44
C ILE A 381 -12.32 2.45 17.39
N ASN A 382 -11.37 1.52 17.30
CA ASN A 382 -11.36 0.34 18.13
C ASN A 382 -10.85 0.71 19.55
N PRO A 383 -11.67 0.53 20.61
CA PRO A 383 -11.25 0.88 21.97
C PRO A 383 -9.98 0.17 22.42
N LYS A 384 -9.70 -1.04 21.91
CA LYS A 384 -8.47 -1.76 22.23
C LYS A 384 -7.23 -1.07 21.68
N TRP A 385 -7.31 -0.55 20.46
CA TRP A 385 -6.18 0.15 19.84
C TRP A 385 -5.99 1.54 20.46
N ILE A 386 -7.07 2.28 20.68
CA ILE A 386 -7.02 3.57 21.39
C ILE A 386 -6.39 3.40 22.77
N ALA A 387 -6.85 2.43 23.57
CA ALA A 387 -6.28 2.16 24.89
C ALA A 387 -4.81 1.73 24.83
N ALA A 388 -4.41 0.99 23.79
CA ALA A 388 -3.00 0.66 23.58
C ALA A 388 -2.16 1.92 23.32
N MET A 389 -2.62 2.82 22.44
CA MET A 389 -1.94 4.09 22.16
C MET A 389 -1.85 4.97 23.40
N GLN A 390 -2.88 4.99 24.25
CA GLN A 390 -2.85 5.72 25.53
C GLN A 390 -1.72 5.25 26.47
N GLY A 391 -1.22 4.03 26.30
CA GLY A 391 -0.04 3.52 27.01
C GLY A 391 1.31 4.09 26.57
N HIS A 392 1.35 4.89 25.49
CA HIS A 392 2.58 5.36 24.83
C HIS A 392 2.76 6.89 24.82
N GLY A 393 2.08 7.61 25.72
CA GLY A 393 2.30 9.04 25.97
C GLY A 393 2.23 9.91 24.71
N TYR A 394 3.23 10.79 24.51
CA TYR A 394 3.29 11.70 23.36
C TYR A 394 3.14 10.98 22.01
N LYS A 395 3.86 9.87 21.79
CA LYS A 395 3.82 9.15 20.52
C LYS A 395 2.46 8.48 20.30
N GLY A 396 1.85 7.97 21.38
CA GLY A 396 0.49 7.44 21.31
C GLY A 396 -0.54 8.48 20.84
N ALA A 397 -0.47 9.70 21.40
CA ALA A 397 -1.32 10.80 20.96
C ALA A 397 -1.00 11.25 19.51
N PHE A 398 0.27 11.19 19.10
CA PHE A 398 0.67 11.43 17.71
C PHE A 398 0.03 10.43 16.75
N GLU A 399 -0.01 9.12 17.05
CA GLU A 399 -0.64 8.13 16.14
C GLU A 399 -2.13 8.38 15.94
N LEU A 400 -2.83 8.87 16.98
CA LEU A 400 -4.23 9.28 16.86
C LEU A 400 -4.36 10.42 15.84
N ALA A 401 -3.53 11.47 15.97
CA ALA A 401 -3.56 12.61 15.04
C ALA A 401 -3.17 12.23 13.61
N ALA A 402 -2.09 11.47 13.44
CA ALA A 402 -1.64 11.00 12.14
C ALA A 402 -2.74 10.18 11.42
N THR A 403 -3.47 9.34 12.16
CA THR A 403 -4.64 8.62 11.61
C THR A 403 -5.70 9.59 11.05
N VAL A 404 -5.99 10.70 11.73
CA VAL A 404 -6.98 11.70 11.27
C VAL A 404 -6.49 12.38 9.99
N ASP A 405 -5.22 12.77 9.96
CA ASP A 405 -4.60 13.36 8.76
C ASP A 405 -4.64 12.40 7.58
N TYR A 406 -4.30 11.13 7.79
CA TYR A 406 -4.31 10.12 6.71
C TYR A 406 -5.72 9.79 6.25
N LEU A 407 -6.71 9.73 7.14
CA LEU A 407 -8.12 9.56 6.77
C LEU A 407 -8.58 10.71 5.86
N PHE A 408 -8.31 11.95 6.27
CA PHE A 408 -8.62 13.13 5.48
C PHE A 408 -7.90 13.11 4.13
N ALA A 409 -6.59 12.86 4.12
CA ALA A 409 -5.75 12.87 2.93
C ALA A 409 -6.20 11.80 1.91
N TYR A 410 -6.55 10.61 2.38
CA TYR A 410 -7.13 9.57 1.53
C TYR A 410 -8.47 9.98 0.96
N ASP A 411 -9.34 10.56 1.77
CA ASP A 411 -10.67 10.93 1.31
C ASP A 411 -10.63 12.09 0.31
N VAL A 412 -9.81 13.12 0.51
CA VAL A 412 -9.68 14.20 -0.48
C VAL A 412 -9.08 13.72 -1.80
N THR A 413 -8.18 12.75 -1.77
CA THR A 413 -7.57 12.22 -2.99
C THR A 413 -8.46 11.19 -3.69
N SER A 414 -9.24 10.39 -2.95
CA SER A 414 -9.98 9.24 -3.49
C SER A 414 -11.51 9.40 -3.51
N HIS A 415 -12.07 10.32 -2.73
CA HIS A 415 -13.51 10.46 -2.43
C HIS A 415 -14.17 9.16 -1.97
N CYS A 416 -13.45 8.33 -1.19
CA CYS A 416 -13.99 7.05 -0.67
C CYS A 416 -14.30 7.08 0.83
N GLY A 417 -13.97 8.18 1.53
CA GLY A 417 -14.34 8.39 2.92
C GLY A 417 -15.85 8.60 3.06
N ALA A 418 -16.35 8.42 4.28
CA ALA A 418 -17.76 8.61 4.60
C ALA A 418 -17.91 9.50 5.83
N GLY A 419 -18.94 10.36 5.86
CA GLY A 419 -19.17 11.32 6.93
C GLY A 419 -19.16 10.73 8.34
N PHE A 420 -19.74 9.54 8.53
CA PHE A 420 -19.74 8.85 9.83
C PHE A 420 -18.33 8.50 10.34
N MET A 421 -17.34 8.39 9.45
CA MET A 421 -15.96 8.12 9.85
C MET A 421 -15.38 9.33 10.58
N TYR A 422 -15.57 10.54 10.02
CA TYR A 422 -15.16 11.79 10.66
C TYR A 422 -15.90 12.01 11.98
N GLU A 423 -17.21 11.81 11.99
CA GLU A 423 -18.02 11.94 13.21
C GLU A 423 -17.54 10.96 14.29
N GLY A 424 -17.34 9.69 13.95
CA GLY A 424 -16.89 8.71 14.93
C GLY A 424 -15.45 8.93 15.41
N VAL A 425 -14.56 9.47 14.57
CA VAL A 425 -13.21 9.92 15.00
C VAL A 425 -13.33 11.09 15.96
N ALA A 426 -14.15 12.10 15.64
CA ALA A 426 -14.39 13.23 16.53
C ALA A 426 -14.89 12.75 17.90
N GLN A 427 -15.88 11.87 17.91
CA GLN A 427 -16.43 11.30 19.14
C GLN A 427 -15.40 10.48 19.92
N ALA A 428 -14.68 9.57 19.25
CA ALA A 428 -13.74 8.67 19.92
C ALA A 428 -12.48 9.36 20.44
N TYR A 429 -11.98 10.38 19.72
CA TYR A 429 -10.67 10.97 20.03
C TYR A 429 -10.77 12.31 20.78
N LEU A 430 -11.76 13.14 20.44
CA LEU A 430 -11.85 14.52 20.93
C LEU A 430 -12.96 14.73 21.95
N PHE A 431 -14.04 13.95 21.88
CA PHE A 431 -15.20 14.10 22.77
C PHE A 431 -15.39 12.97 23.78
N ASP A 432 -14.65 11.86 23.65
CA ASP A 432 -14.46 10.94 24.77
C ASP A 432 -13.60 11.63 25.85
N PRO A 433 -14.10 11.77 27.09
CA PRO A 433 -13.41 12.54 28.11
C PRO A 433 -12.08 11.92 28.54
N VAL A 434 -11.94 10.59 28.45
CA VAL A 434 -10.71 9.88 28.83
C VAL A 434 -9.65 10.07 27.74
N VAL A 435 -10.04 9.90 26.47
CA VAL A 435 -9.12 10.06 25.34
C VAL A 435 -8.70 11.51 25.20
N ARG A 436 -9.64 12.46 25.29
CA ARG A 436 -9.34 13.90 25.26
C ARG A 436 -8.33 14.30 26.33
N ALA A 437 -8.57 13.91 27.59
CA ALA A 437 -7.67 14.24 28.69
C ALA A 437 -6.26 13.67 28.45
N PHE A 438 -6.17 12.44 27.93
CA PHE A 438 -4.90 11.84 27.54
C PHE A 438 -4.17 12.66 26.48
N VAL A 439 -4.84 13.01 25.37
CA VAL A 439 -4.21 13.76 24.26
C VAL A 439 -3.77 15.14 24.77
N GLN A 440 -4.64 15.86 25.48
CA GLN A 440 -4.35 17.18 26.02
C GLN A 440 -3.12 17.18 26.96
N GLN A 441 -3.02 16.17 27.83
CA GLN A 441 -1.90 16.07 28.77
C GLN A 441 -0.59 15.74 28.05
N ASN A 442 -0.62 14.82 27.09
CA ASN A 442 0.60 14.25 26.49
C ASN A 442 1.07 14.97 25.22
N ASN A 443 0.15 15.52 24.42
CA ASN A 443 0.43 16.20 23.17
C ASN A 443 -0.70 17.21 22.83
N PRO A 444 -0.70 18.42 23.42
CA PRO A 444 -1.75 19.41 23.18
C PRO A 444 -1.78 19.93 21.73
N TRP A 445 -0.67 19.88 21.00
CA TRP A 445 -0.63 20.21 19.57
C TRP A 445 -1.48 19.24 18.76
N ALA A 446 -1.37 17.93 19.02
CA ALA A 446 -2.19 16.92 18.37
C ALA A 446 -3.70 17.15 18.59
N LEU A 447 -4.10 17.65 19.76
CA LEU A 447 -5.51 17.98 20.05
C LEU A 447 -6.04 19.07 19.10
N ARG A 448 -5.27 20.15 18.95
CA ARG A 448 -5.57 21.25 18.04
C ARG A 448 -5.61 20.74 16.60
N ASP A 449 -4.55 20.06 16.17
CA ASP A 449 -4.37 19.62 14.78
C ASP A 449 -5.51 18.67 14.34
N MET A 450 -5.92 17.73 15.20
CA MET A 450 -7.08 16.87 14.92
C MET A 450 -8.39 17.66 14.76
N ALA A 451 -8.64 18.64 15.63
CA ALA A 451 -9.85 19.45 15.55
C ALA A 451 -9.87 20.35 14.31
N GLU A 452 -8.74 20.97 13.97
CA GLU A 452 -8.55 21.75 12.75
C GLU A 452 -8.77 20.89 11.50
N ARG A 453 -8.20 19.67 11.48
CA ARG A 453 -8.34 18.77 10.33
C ARG A 453 -9.79 18.34 10.10
N LEU A 454 -10.55 18.08 11.16
CA LEU A 454 -11.98 17.77 11.05
C LEU A 454 -12.81 18.97 10.56
N LEU A 455 -12.47 20.18 11.02
CA LEU A 455 -13.07 21.42 10.50
C LEU A 455 -12.73 21.63 9.02
N GLU A 456 -11.50 21.34 8.61
CA GLU A 456 -11.07 21.39 7.21
C GLU A 456 -11.85 20.39 6.35
N ALA A 457 -12.05 19.15 6.84
CA ALA A 457 -12.87 18.15 6.17
C ALA A 457 -14.29 18.67 5.89
N HIS A 458 -14.90 19.36 6.86
CA HIS A 458 -16.20 20.00 6.66
C HIS A 458 -16.13 21.16 5.65
N GLN A 459 -15.17 22.07 5.80
CA GLN A 459 -15.00 23.22 4.89
C GLN A 459 -14.84 22.77 3.43
N ARG A 460 -14.09 21.68 3.20
CA ARG A 460 -13.86 21.08 1.88
C ARG A 460 -14.94 20.10 1.43
N GLN A 461 -16.10 20.10 2.08
CA GLN A 461 -17.27 19.30 1.71
C GLN A 461 -17.01 17.78 1.71
N ARG A 462 -16.02 17.31 2.49
CA ARG A 462 -15.79 15.88 2.75
C ARG A 462 -16.70 15.34 3.85
N TRP A 463 -17.07 16.23 4.77
CA TRP A 463 -18.04 15.96 5.83
C TRP A 463 -19.17 17.00 5.80
N PRO A 464 -20.04 17.01 4.76
CA PRO A 464 -21.06 18.05 4.60
C PRO A 464 -22.19 17.93 5.62
N GLU A 465 -22.56 16.71 6.02
CA GLU A 465 -23.64 16.40 6.97
C GLU A 465 -23.22 16.54 8.44
N ALA A 466 -22.18 17.32 8.74
CA ALA A 466 -21.68 17.50 10.09
C ALA A 466 -22.68 18.29 10.95
N ASP A 467 -22.96 17.78 12.15
CA ASP A 467 -23.82 18.47 13.12
C ASP A 467 -23.26 19.87 13.46
N PRO A 468 -24.03 20.96 13.29
CA PRO A 468 -23.60 22.31 13.67
C PRO A 468 -23.11 22.43 15.12
N GLU A 469 -23.71 21.69 16.07
CA GLU A 469 -23.28 21.71 17.47
C GLU A 469 -21.89 21.07 17.62
N LEU A 470 -21.65 19.97 16.92
CA LEU A 470 -20.34 19.30 16.88
C LEU A 470 -19.27 20.20 16.26
N LEU A 471 -19.60 20.91 15.16
CA LEU A 471 -18.70 21.87 14.53
C LEU A 471 -18.37 23.05 15.46
N HIS A 472 -19.36 23.54 16.23
CA HIS A 472 -19.10 24.58 17.23
C HIS A 472 -18.18 24.06 18.33
N ALA A 473 -18.42 22.86 18.84
CA ALA A 473 -17.57 22.24 19.87
C ALA A 473 -16.13 22.01 19.40
N LEU A 474 -15.92 21.66 18.11
CA LEU A 474 -14.59 21.56 17.52
C LEU A 474 -13.86 22.92 17.49
N ARG A 475 -14.56 24.01 17.15
CA ARG A 475 -13.98 25.37 17.15
C ARG A 475 -13.57 25.80 18.56
N GLU A 476 -14.42 25.55 19.55
CA GLU A 476 -14.09 25.81 20.96
C GLU A 476 -12.88 24.99 21.42
N LEU A 477 -12.76 23.75 20.95
CA LEU A 477 -11.62 22.88 21.27
C LEU A 477 -10.30 23.43 20.69
N VAL A 478 -10.32 23.95 19.45
CA VAL A 478 -9.16 24.62 18.85
C VAL A 478 -8.73 25.82 19.70
N LEU A 479 -9.66 26.73 20.03
CA LEU A 479 -9.36 27.92 20.84
C LEU A 479 -8.78 27.56 22.21
N HIS A 480 -9.35 26.53 22.86
CA HIS A 480 -8.85 26.06 24.14
C HIS A 480 -7.44 25.45 24.02
N ALA A 481 -7.20 24.62 23.00
CA ALA A 481 -5.89 24.02 22.78
C ALA A 481 -4.82 25.08 22.46
N GLU A 482 -5.14 26.09 21.65
CA GLU A 482 -4.25 27.22 21.36
C GLU A 482 -3.87 27.99 22.62
N ALA A 483 -4.85 28.35 23.46
CA ALA A 483 -4.59 29.06 24.71
C ALA A 483 -3.64 28.28 25.64
N GLU A 484 -3.79 26.95 25.69
CA GLU A 484 -2.91 26.08 26.47
C GLU A 484 -1.49 25.99 25.88
N ILE A 485 -1.37 25.88 24.55
CA ILE A 485 -0.08 25.82 23.85
C ILE A 485 0.69 27.13 24.06
N GLU A 486 0.05 28.28 23.85
CA GLU A 486 0.67 29.59 24.05
C GLU A 486 1.18 29.76 25.49
N THR A 487 0.40 29.29 26.48
CA THR A 487 0.82 29.35 27.90
C THR A 487 2.04 28.47 28.20
N ARG A 488 2.26 27.37 27.45
CA ARG A 488 3.42 26.46 27.63
C ARG A 488 4.67 26.91 26.86
N THR A 489 4.53 27.80 25.90
CA THR A 489 5.61 28.24 25.01
C THR A 489 6.28 29.54 25.48
N VAL A 490 5.64 30.23 26.44
CA VAL A 490 6.19 31.34 27.24
C VAL A 490 6.87 30.78 28.49
#